data_AF-A0A8C5WSR8-F1
#
_entry.id   AF-A0A8C5WSR8-F1
#
_cell.length_a   1.000
_cell.length_b   1.000
_cell.length_c   1.000
_cell.angle_alpha   90.00
_cell.angle_beta   90.00
_cell.angle_gamma   90.00
#
_symmetry.space_group_name_H-M   'P 1'
#
loop_
_entity.id
_entity.type
_entity.pdbx_description
1 polymer ?
#
loop_
_entity_poly.entity_id
_entity_poly.type
_entity_poly.pdbx_seq_one_letter_code
_entity_poly.pdbx_strand_id
1 'polypeptide(L)'
;ITSDFTTQLTLGIFFFSASECMSEMYRHTYIEGRDISKVYMPAADYCQKVCTYHPRCLLFYIPGNKRTNKEMFTCFLKEIDTHELPKIHREGIISGHSLKQCTQITACNKKVYEGLDMQGENYNITTHCYFFTYTLESFHSAPLRNKCCLKYSSTGTPTHIRQLRDVVSGFSLKPCQLAQTDCQMDLFQHFAFSGITVAKVLTPDKFICRTVCTYCPNCLFFTFFSTEREIKSQIYTCLMMTSRSEKPENITKRENVISGFSLLNCRKTEPACQSQTYPELSFHVTELSVEYVSGHQACQQLCTISLRCQNFTYVFSKMHKCKCYLRMSGNGSPDNIETENEIVSGYSLRLCQTSKSPGEYPIQVVGGSNSSLGEWPWQVSLHIMLPVQIHQCGGSIISDQWILTSQPCLPSQEEINMEYTEYWVTGWGYIKERVEDMLQKVKIPIIPNTECQSQYPDHRITDKMATRGGKDACQGDSGVGITSWGEGCGRPGQPGVYTNVAKFVGWILEQTLED
;
A
#
# COMPACT_ATOMS: atom_id res chain seq x y z
N ILE A 1 -21.47 44.93 -49.43
CA ILE A 1 -20.29 44.08 -49.14
C ILE A 1 -19.60 44.67 -47.93
N THR A 2 -19.83 44.09 -46.76
CA THR A 2 -19.07 44.28 -45.52
C THR A 2 -19.58 43.21 -44.53
N SER A 3 -18.74 42.83 -43.57
CA SER A 3 -18.99 41.71 -42.67
C SER A 3 -19.04 42.19 -41.22
N ASP A 4 -20.05 41.76 -40.46
CA ASP A 4 -20.01 41.76 -38.99
C ASP A 4 -19.99 40.33 -38.47
N PHE A 5 -18.95 39.99 -37.72
CA PHE A 5 -18.71 38.66 -37.15
C PHE A 5 -18.95 38.72 -35.63
N THR A 6 -20.20 38.51 -35.20
CA THR A 6 -20.53 38.45 -33.76
C THR A 6 -19.83 37.25 -33.10
N THR A 7 -18.82 37.54 -32.29
CA THR A 7 -17.96 36.52 -31.67
C THR A 7 -18.66 35.90 -30.47
N GLN A 8 -19.16 34.66 -30.63
CA GLN A 8 -19.82 33.95 -29.54
C GLN A 8 -18.77 33.34 -28.61
N LEU A 9 -18.68 33.84 -27.37
CA LEU A 9 -17.62 33.51 -26.42
C LEU A 9 -17.86 32.16 -25.72
N THR A 10 -17.54 31.05 -26.39
CA THR A 10 -17.60 29.72 -25.78
C THR A 10 -16.43 29.50 -24.81
N LEU A 11 -16.71 29.63 -23.50
CA LEU A 11 -15.80 29.12 -22.47
C LEU A 11 -15.66 27.60 -22.65
N GLY A 12 -14.48 27.16 -23.08
CA GLY A 12 -14.11 25.75 -23.15
C GLY A 12 -13.92 25.16 -21.75
N ILE A 13 -15.03 24.85 -21.07
CA ILE A 13 -15.01 24.06 -19.84
C ILE A 13 -14.54 22.65 -20.20
N PHE A 14 -13.23 22.41 -20.05
CA PHE A 14 -12.67 21.08 -20.07
C PHE A 14 -13.18 20.32 -18.84
N PHE A 15 -14.32 19.65 -19.01
CA PHE A 15 -14.72 18.54 -18.15
C PHE A 15 -13.65 17.44 -18.29
N PHE A 16 -12.65 17.47 -17.43
CA PHE A 16 -11.82 16.31 -17.16
C PHE A 16 -12.72 15.24 -16.54
N SER A 17 -13.27 14.37 -17.39
CA SER A 17 -13.92 13.15 -16.96
C SER A 17 -12.89 12.32 -16.19
N ALA A 18 -13.03 12.28 -14.87
CA ALA A 18 -12.31 11.32 -14.04
C ALA A 18 -12.69 9.92 -14.56
N SER A 19 -11.74 9.23 -15.17
CA SER A 19 -12.03 8.01 -15.91
C SER A 19 -12.69 6.97 -15.01
N GLU A 20 -13.91 6.57 -15.33
CA GLU A 20 -14.75 5.75 -14.45
C GLU A 20 -14.09 4.38 -14.17
N CYS A 21 -14.35 3.84 -12.97
CA CYS A 21 -13.82 2.54 -12.56
C CYS A 21 -14.43 1.42 -13.42
N MET A 22 -13.66 0.93 -14.39
CA MET A 22 -14.08 -0.14 -15.30
C MET A 22 -13.98 -1.51 -14.64
N SER A 23 -14.85 -1.79 -13.66
CA SER A 23 -14.87 -3.08 -12.95
C SER A 23 -15.58 -4.21 -13.70
N GLU A 24 -16.42 -3.89 -14.68
CA GLU A 24 -17.28 -4.85 -15.38
C GLU A 24 -16.53 -5.94 -16.16
N MET A 25 -17.18 -7.11 -16.29
CA MET A 25 -16.73 -8.23 -17.13
C MET A 25 -17.70 -8.45 -18.30
N TYR A 26 -17.20 -8.28 -19.51
CA TYR A 26 -17.98 -8.48 -20.73
C TYR A 26 -17.98 -9.96 -21.13
N ARG A 27 -19.16 -10.59 -21.05
CA ARG A 27 -19.38 -11.95 -21.56
C ARG A 27 -19.65 -11.94 -23.06
N HIS A 28 -19.34 -13.04 -23.73
CA HIS A 28 -19.48 -13.22 -25.18
C HIS A 28 -18.82 -12.10 -26.01
N THR A 29 -17.76 -11.48 -25.46
CA THR A 29 -17.16 -10.25 -25.97
C THR A 29 -15.64 -10.38 -25.93
N TYR A 30 -15.00 -10.22 -27.08
CA TYR A 30 -13.56 -10.08 -27.23
C TYR A 30 -13.24 -8.61 -27.49
N ILE A 31 -12.34 -8.03 -26.69
CA ILE A 31 -11.77 -6.72 -26.98
C ILE A 31 -10.42 -6.94 -27.66
N GLU A 32 -10.16 -6.20 -28.73
CA GLU A 32 -8.85 -6.22 -29.38
C GLU A 32 -7.75 -5.61 -28.49
N GLY A 33 -6.49 -5.66 -28.95
CA GLY A 33 -5.33 -5.20 -28.18
C GLY A 33 -4.21 -6.24 -28.16
N ARG A 34 -2.99 -5.79 -27.83
CA ARG A 34 -1.76 -6.60 -27.92
C ARG A 34 -1.63 -7.50 -26.70
N ASP A 35 -1.51 -8.80 -26.91
CA ASP A 35 -1.18 -9.74 -25.84
C ASP A 35 0.26 -9.52 -25.35
N ILE A 36 0.42 -9.44 -24.03
CA ILE A 36 1.72 -9.19 -23.37
C ILE A 36 2.13 -10.33 -22.44
N SER A 37 1.20 -11.18 -21.99
CA SER A 37 1.50 -12.36 -21.17
C SER A 37 0.34 -13.38 -21.17
N LYS A 38 0.67 -14.67 -20.99
CA LYS A 38 -0.28 -15.77 -20.79
C LYS A 38 -0.06 -16.37 -19.40
N VAL A 39 -1.13 -16.47 -18.60
CA VAL A 39 -1.11 -17.05 -17.24
C VAL A 39 -2.32 -17.97 -17.04
N TYR A 40 -2.29 -18.88 -16.06
CA TYR A 40 -3.44 -19.76 -15.79
C TYR A 40 -4.19 -19.35 -14.51
N MET A 41 -5.50 -19.17 -14.63
CA MET A 41 -6.38 -18.59 -13.61
C MET A 41 -7.67 -19.43 -13.47
N PRO A 42 -8.10 -19.77 -12.25
CA PRO A 42 -9.30 -20.59 -12.05
C PRO A 42 -10.60 -19.85 -12.39
N ALA A 43 -10.58 -18.51 -12.36
CA ALA A 43 -11.75 -17.66 -12.63
C ALA A 43 -11.36 -16.24 -13.08
N ALA A 44 -12.33 -15.52 -13.66
CA ALA A 44 -12.14 -14.19 -14.25
C ALA A 44 -11.85 -13.08 -13.23
N ASP A 45 -12.40 -13.21 -12.02
CA ASP A 45 -12.14 -12.33 -10.87
C ASP A 45 -10.64 -12.28 -10.51
N TYR A 46 -9.96 -13.42 -10.56
CA TYR A 46 -8.53 -13.50 -10.28
C TYR A 46 -7.67 -13.11 -11.48
N CYS A 47 -8.10 -13.39 -12.71
CA CYS A 47 -7.48 -12.86 -13.93
C CYS A 47 -7.48 -11.32 -13.96
N GLN A 48 -8.58 -10.69 -13.54
CA GLN A 48 -8.69 -9.23 -13.38
C GLN A 48 -7.71 -8.69 -12.33
N LYS A 49 -7.57 -9.36 -11.18
CA LYS A 49 -6.56 -8.98 -10.15
C LYS A 49 -5.14 -9.08 -10.68
N VAL A 50 -4.77 -10.16 -11.37
CA VAL A 50 -3.43 -10.32 -11.96
C VAL A 50 -3.17 -9.26 -13.05
N CYS A 51 -4.15 -8.93 -13.88
CA CYS A 51 -4.03 -7.79 -14.81
C CYS A 51 -3.87 -6.45 -14.07
N THR A 52 -4.53 -6.27 -12.92
CA THR A 52 -4.44 -5.04 -12.13
C THR A 52 -3.02 -4.81 -11.59
N TYR A 53 -2.37 -5.84 -11.05
CA TYR A 53 -1.00 -5.72 -10.53
C TYR A 53 0.11 -5.86 -11.59
N HIS A 54 -0.17 -6.43 -12.78
CA HIS A 54 0.80 -6.49 -13.87
C HIS A 54 1.10 -5.08 -14.45
N PRO A 55 2.36 -4.63 -14.55
CA PRO A 55 2.73 -3.21 -14.74
C PRO A 55 2.22 -2.59 -16.04
N ARG A 56 1.99 -3.41 -17.08
CA ARG A 56 1.50 -2.97 -18.41
C ARG A 56 0.13 -3.51 -18.81
N CYS A 57 -0.54 -4.31 -17.97
CA CYS A 57 -1.83 -4.88 -18.34
C CYS A 57 -2.96 -3.87 -18.09
N LEU A 58 -3.79 -3.65 -19.10
CA LEU A 58 -4.94 -2.73 -19.08
C LEU A 58 -6.24 -3.47 -19.40
N LEU A 59 -6.18 -4.52 -20.23
CA LEU A 59 -7.28 -5.42 -20.55
C LEU A 59 -6.87 -6.88 -20.31
N PHE A 60 -7.83 -7.77 -20.14
CA PHE A 60 -7.60 -9.21 -20.21
C PHE A 60 -8.70 -9.91 -21.00
N TYR A 61 -8.42 -11.13 -21.47
CA TYR A 61 -9.48 -12.05 -21.91
C TYR A 61 -9.19 -13.50 -21.53
N ILE A 62 -10.27 -14.28 -21.46
CA ILE A 62 -10.30 -15.73 -21.23
C ILE A 62 -11.00 -16.36 -22.44
N PRO A 63 -10.39 -17.36 -23.12
CA PRO A 63 -10.98 -17.98 -24.31
C PRO A 63 -12.18 -18.85 -23.92
N GLY A 64 -13.26 -18.77 -24.71
CA GLY A 64 -14.49 -19.53 -24.47
C GLY A 64 -14.46 -20.98 -24.93
N ASN A 65 -13.46 -21.38 -25.72
CA ASN A 65 -13.49 -22.63 -26.47
C ASN A 65 -13.13 -23.86 -25.63
N LYS A 66 -14.11 -24.42 -24.94
CA LYS A 66 -13.99 -25.66 -24.16
C LYS A 66 -13.68 -26.93 -24.99
N ARG A 67 -13.63 -26.88 -26.33
CA ARG A 67 -13.39 -28.07 -27.17
C ARG A 67 -11.96 -28.61 -27.07
N THR A 68 -11.00 -27.81 -26.59
CA THR A 68 -9.62 -28.22 -26.37
C THR A 68 -9.19 -27.92 -24.93
N ASN A 69 -8.93 -28.96 -24.13
CA ASN A 69 -8.45 -28.83 -22.75
C ASN A 69 -7.12 -28.06 -22.58
N LYS A 70 -6.44 -27.68 -23.68
CA LYS A 70 -5.20 -26.89 -23.70
C LYS A 70 -5.39 -25.39 -23.39
N GLU A 71 -6.60 -24.85 -23.57
CA GLU A 71 -6.87 -23.42 -23.37
C GLU A 71 -7.76 -23.13 -22.14
N MET A 72 -8.37 -24.16 -21.56
CA MET A 72 -9.15 -24.04 -20.33
C MET A 72 -8.30 -23.42 -19.20
N PHE A 73 -8.93 -22.53 -18.42
CA PHE A 73 -8.27 -21.71 -17.38
C PHE A 73 -7.17 -20.76 -17.88
N THR A 74 -7.01 -20.54 -19.19
CA THR A 74 -6.05 -19.54 -19.69
C THR A 74 -6.59 -18.12 -19.50
N CYS A 75 -5.74 -17.23 -19.01
CA CYS A 75 -5.95 -15.79 -18.89
C CYS A 75 -4.85 -15.10 -19.72
N PHE A 76 -5.25 -14.35 -20.74
CA PHE A 76 -4.36 -13.55 -21.56
C PHE A 76 -4.40 -12.10 -21.08
N LEU A 77 -3.23 -11.56 -20.73
CA LEU A 77 -3.04 -10.17 -20.33
C LEU A 77 -2.78 -9.34 -21.59
N LYS A 78 -3.50 -8.23 -21.77
CA LYS A 78 -3.40 -7.31 -22.90
C LYS A 78 -2.97 -5.91 -22.48
N GLU A 79 -2.21 -5.26 -23.36
CA GLU A 79 -1.95 -3.83 -23.38
C GLU A 79 -2.78 -3.19 -24.51
N ILE A 80 -3.15 -1.91 -24.32
CA ILE A 80 -3.85 -1.10 -25.31
C ILE A 80 -3.02 0.12 -25.67
N ASP A 81 -2.96 0.46 -26.96
CA ASP A 81 -2.29 1.67 -27.44
C ASP A 81 -3.25 2.87 -27.56
N THR A 82 -4.55 2.60 -27.77
CA THR A 82 -5.65 3.58 -27.82
C THR A 82 -6.61 3.41 -26.65
N HIS A 83 -7.32 4.48 -26.28
CA HIS A 83 -8.33 4.45 -25.22
C HIS A 83 -9.63 3.74 -25.63
N GLU A 84 -9.98 3.78 -26.92
CA GLU A 84 -11.09 3.03 -27.50
C GLU A 84 -10.55 1.88 -28.37
N LEU A 85 -11.19 0.71 -28.26
CA LEU A 85 -10.93 -0.48 -29.07
C LEU A 85 -12.25 -1.21 -29.35
N PRO A 86 -12.42 -1.83 -30.52
CA PRO A 86 -13.67 -2.47 -30.91
C PRO A 86 -14.00 -3.66 -29.99
N LYS A 87 -15.23 -3.66 -29.46
CA LYS A 87 -15.81 -4.78 -28.72
C LYS A 87 -16.47 -5.74 -29.71
N ILE A 88 -15.80 -6.84 -30.04
CA ILE A 88 -16.25 -7.83 -31.01
C ILE A 88 -17.02 -8.95 -30.30
N HIS A 89 -18.26 -9.22 -30.71
CA HIS A 89 -19.02 -10.35 -30.18
C HIS A 89 -18.34 -11.68 -30.56
N ARG A 90 -18.03 -12.52 -29.56
CA ARG A 90 -17.43 -13.86 -29.72
C ARG A 90 -17.93 -14.78 -28.60
N GLU A 91 -18.60 -15.86 -28.96
CA GLU A 91 -19.24 -16.77 -28.02
C GLU A 91 -18.26 -17.35 -26.98
N GLY A 92 -18.73 -17.51 -25.74
CA GLY A 92 -17.98 -18.06 -24.60
C GLY A 92 -16.83 -17.21 -24.05
N ILE A 93 -16.29 -16.26 -24.81
CA ILE A 93 -15.18 -15.40 -24.36
C ILE A 93 -15.63 -14.48 -23.22
N ILE A 94 -14.75 -14.28 -22.23
CA ILE A 94 -14.92 -13.27 -21.17
C ILE A 94 -13.75 -12.30 -21.27
N SER A 95 -14.03 -11.01 -21.43
CA SER A 95 -13.04 -9.93 -21.36
C SER A 95 -13.33 -8.98 -20.21
N GLY A 96 -12.34 -8.21 -19.76
CA GLY A 96 -12.52 -7.16 -18.77
C GLY A 96 -11.32 -6.22 -18.69
N HIS A 97 -11.47 -5.14 -17.93
CA HIS A 97 -10.42 -4.15 -17.70
C HIS A 97 -9.68 -4.43 -16.40
N SER A 98 -8.44 -3.95 -16.31
CA SER A 98 -7.71 -3.87 -15.06
C SER A 98 -8.39 -2.89 -14.11
N LEU A 99 -8.46 -3.19 -12.81
CA LEU A 99 -9.04 -2.31 -11.78
C LEU A 99 -8.13 -1.10 -11.45
N LYS A 100 -7.16 -0.78 -12.32
CA LYS A 100 -6.23 0.33 -12.13
C LYS A 100 -6.95 1.69 -12.02
N GLN A 101 -8.14 1.85 -12.59
CA GLN A 101 -8.93 3.10 -12.49
C GLN A 101 -9.87 3.12 -11.27
N CYS A 102 -9.75 2.17 -10.35
CA CYS A 102 -10.64 2.00 -9.21
C CYS A 102 -9.96 2.35 -7.89
N THR A 103 -10.70 2.94 -6.96
CA THR A 103 -10.16 3.40 -5.65
C THR A 103 -9.88 2.25 -4.67
N GLN A 104 -10.58 1.12 -4.81
CA GLN A 104 -10.42 -0.07 -3.98
C GLN A 104 -9.74 -1.20 -4.77
N ILE A 105 -8.43 -1.34 -4.61
CA ILE A 105 -7.61 -2.40 -5.22
C ILE A 105 -7.04 -3.29 -4.12
N THR A 106 -7.19 -4.61 -4.25
CA THR A 106 -6.55 -5.59 -3.35
C THR A 106 -6.13 -6.87 -4.08
N ALA A 107 -4.92 -7.34 -3.77
CA ALA A 107 -4.39 -8.63 -4.20
C ALA A 107 -4.99 -9.81 -3.41
N CYS A 108 -5.62 -9.56 -2.26
CA CYS A 108 -6.23 -10.57 -1.43
C CYS A 108 -7.26 -11.43 -2.21
N ASN A 109 -7.16 -12.75 -2.09
CA ASN A 109 -8.18 -13.67 -2.58
C ASN A 109 -8.46 -14.77 -1.55
N LYS A 110 -9.56 -14.61 -0.80
CA LYS A 110 -10.07 -15.62 0.15
C LYS A 110 -10.79 -16.80 -0.54
N LYS A 111 -10.96 -16.76 -1.86
CA LYS A 111 -11.78 -17.74 -2.61
C LYS A 111 -11.04 -19.06 -2.78
N VAL A 112 -11.81 -20.14 -2.55
CA VAL A 112 -11.40 -21.52 -2.69
C VAL A 112 -12.11 -22.13 -3.90
N TYR A 113 -11.46 -23.08 -4.57
CA TYR A 113 -11.87 -23.64 -5.86
C TYR A 113 -11.90 -25.18 -5.80
N GLU A 114 -13.11 -25.72 -5.63
CA GLU A 114 -13.37 -27.17 -5.66
C GLU A 114 -13.18 -27.75 -7.07
N GLY A 115 -12.79 -29.02 -7.13
CA GLY A 115 -12.68 -29.76 -8.39
C GLY A 115 -11.51 -29.33 -9.29
N LEU A 116 -10.64 -28.43 -8.82
CA LEU A 116 -9.46 -27.93 -9.54
C LEU A 116 -8.18 -28.31 -8.83
N ASP A 117 -7.15 -28.69 -9.61
CA ASP A 117 -5.79 -28.91 -9.15
C ASP A 117 -4.83 -27.94 -9.85
N MET A 118 -4.39 -26.93 -9.11
CA MET A 118 -3.44 -25.91 -9.58
C MET A 118 -2.03 -26.50 -9.64
N GLN A 119 -1.43 -26.59 -10.82
CA GLN A 119 -0.07 -27.12 -10.99
C GLN A 119 0.98 -26.06 -10.62
N GLY A 120 2.07 -26.54 -10.01
CA GLY A 120 3.22 -25.76 -9.56
C GLY A 120 4.27 -26.70 -9.01
N GLU A 121 5.41 -26.17 -8.61
CA GLU A 121 6.40 -26.96 -7.88
C GLU A 121 5.90 -27.15 -6.44
N ASN A 122 5.87 -28.40 -5.97
CA ASN A 122 5.49 -28.72 -4.59
C ASN A 122 6.62 -28.34 -3.63
N TYR A 123 6.28 -27.75 -2.48
CA TYR A 123 7.26 -27.36 -1.47
C TYR A 123 6.75 -27.65 -0.06
N ASN A 124 7.65 -27.89 0.89
CA ASN A 124 7.28 -28.30 2.26
C ASN A 124 7.19 -27.14 3.26
N ILE A 125 7.63 -25.92 2.89
CA ILE A 125 7.70 -24.76 3.80
C ILE A 125 6.68 -23.71 3.37
N THR A 126 6.09 -23.03 4.35
CA THR A 126 4.91 -22.18 4.17
C THR A 126 5.21 -20.80 3.57
N THR A 127 6.41 -20.22 3.76
CA THR A 127 6.65 -18.82 3.35
C THR A 127 6.83 -18.65 1.84
N HIS A 128 7.24 -19.70 1.11
CA HIS A 128 7.18 -19.75 -0.36
C HIS A 128 5.80 -20.06 -0.97
N CYS A 129 4.81 -20.53 -0.19
CA CYS A 129 3.51 -20.95 -0.75
C CYS A 129 2.71 -19.76 -1.35
N TYR A 130 2.37 -19.84 -2.65
CA TYR A 130 1.45 -18.93 -3.36
C TYR A 130 0.06 -19.52 -3.57
N PHE A 131 -0.02 -20.84 -3.75
CA PHE A 131 -1.26 -21.58 -3.90
C PHE A 131 -1.09 -23.00 -3.38
N PHE A 132 -2.20 -23.67 -3.08
CA PHE A 132 -2.20 -25.04 -2.57
C PHE A 132 -3.24 -25.87 -3.30
N THR A 133 -3.08 -27.19 -3.24
CA THR A 133 -4.17 -28.16 -3.50
C THR A 133 -4.29 -29.08 -2.29
N TYR A 134 -5.46 -29.11 -1.68
CA TYR A 134 -5.85 -30.06 -0.64
C TYR A 134 -6.64 -31.21 -1.25
N THR A 135 -6.36 -32.44 -0.83
CA THR A 135 -7.11 -33.65 -1.21
C THR A 135 -8.14 -34.01 -0.14
N LEU A 136 -9.38 -34.28 -0.56
CA LEU A 136 -10.45 -34.68 0.35
C LEU A 136 -10.29 -36.14 0.82
N GLU A 137 -11.06 -36.52 1.84
CA GLU A 137 -11.12 -37.91 2.31
C GLU A 137 -11.66 -38.88 1.23
N SER A 138 -12.55 -38.39 0.35
CA SER A 138 -13.06 -39.14 -0.80
C SER A 138 -12.02 -39.39 -1.89
N PHE A 139 -10.82 -38.78 -1.82
CA PHE A 139 -9.83 -38.83 -2.89
C PHE A 139 -9.41 -40.28 -3.24
N HIS A 140 -9.36 -40.55 -4.54
CA HIS A 140 -9.21 -41.89 -5.09
C HIS A 140 -7.95 -42.63 -4.64
N SER A 141 -6.85 -41.91 -4.41
CA SER A 141 -5.58 -42.48 -3.93
C SER A 141 -5.50 -42.37 -2.41
N ALA A 142 -5.70 -43.48 -1.70
CA ALA A 142 -5.72 -43.51 -0.23
C ALA A 142 -4.45 -42.93 0.44
N PRO A 143 -3.21 -43.19 -0.04
CA PRO A 143 -2.00 -42.57 0.52
C PRO A 143 -1.89 -41.06 0.30
N LEU A 144 -2.81 -40.47 -0.48
CA LEU A 144 -2.87 -39.04 -0.77
C LEU A 144 -4.09 -38.34 -0.17
N ARG A 145 -4.98 -39.01 0.58
CA ARG A 145 -6.14 -38.38 1.24
C ARG A 145 -5.71 -37.41 2.35
N ASN A 146 -6.50 -36.35 2.55
CA ASN A 146 -6.31 -35.35 3.61
C ASN A 146 -4.91 -34.71 3.64
N LYS A 147 -4.31 -34.48 2.46
CA LYS A 147 -2.98 -33.87 2.32
C LYS A 147 -3.09 -32.50 1.67
N CYS A 148 -2.43 -31.51 2.27
CA CYS A 148 -2.23 -30.20 1.69
C CYS A 148 -0.89 -30.17 0.94
N CYS A 149 -0.94 -30.07 -0.38
CA CYS A 149 0.23 -29.82 -1.22
C CYS A 149 0.40 -28.30 -1.39
N LEU A 150 1.33 -27.71 -0.64
CA LEU A 150 1.75 -26.31 -0.80
C LEU A 150 2.60 -26.17 -2.07
N LYS A 151 2.37 -25.12 -2.86
CA LYS A 151 2.96 -24.96 -4.19
C LYS A 151 3.43 -23.53 -4.47
N TYR A 152 4.43 -23.44 -5.33
CA TYR A 152 4.99 -22.17 -5.82
C TYR A 152 5.27 -22.21 -7.33
N SER A 153 5.64 -21.05 -7.88
CA SER A 153 6.11 -20.88 -9.26
C SER A 153 6.87 -19.55 -9.40
N SER A 154 7.66 -19.41 -10.48
CA SER A 154 8.40 -18.18 -10.79
C SER A 154 7.50 -16.95 -10.99
N THR A 155 6.25 -17.14 -11.42
CA THR A 155 5.27 -16.08 -11.70
C THR A 155 4.33 -15.78 -10.52
N GLY A 156 4.36 -16.57 -9.44
CA GLY A 156 3.34 -16.53 -8.39
C GLY A 156 1.97 -17.10 -8.79
N THR A 157 1.87 -17.67 -10.00
CA THR A 157 0.62 -18.15 -10.61
C THR A 157 0.73 -19.62 -11.04
N PRO A 158 -0.36 -20.41 -11.06
CA PRO A 158 -0.30 -21.82 -11.46
C PRO A 158 0.30 -22.01 -12.85
N THR A 159 1.19 -22.98 -12.98
CA THR A 159 1.88 -23.27 -14.26
C THR A 159 0.95 -23.91 -15.28
N HIS A 160 -0.08 -24.62 -14.79
CA HIS A 160 -1.28 -25.10 -15.48
C HIS A 160 -2.40 -25.26 -14.43
N ILE A 161 -3.66 -25.37 -14.85
CA ILE A 161 -4.77 -25.80 -13.97
C ILE A 161 -5.51 -26.94 -14.67
N ARG A 162 -5.81 -28.02 -13.95
CA ARG A 162 -6.62 -29.14 -14.45
C ARG A 162 -7.86 -29.36 -13.57
N GLN A 163 -8.92 -29.88 -14.18
CA GLN A 163 -10.03 -30.44 -13.40
C GLN A 163 -9.60 -31.79 -12.80
N LEU A 164 -9.92 -32.01 -11.53
CA LEU A 164 -9.64 -33.23 -10.78
C LEU A 164 -10.71 -33.35 -9.70
N ARG A 165 -11.37 -34.51 -9.58
CA ARG A 165 -12.37 -34.71 -8.52
C ARG A 165 -11.69 -34.87 -7.16
N ASP A 166 -12.46 -34.61 -6.10
CA ASP A 166 -12.06 -34.87 -4.71
C ASP A 166 -10.84 -34.06 -4.24
N VAL A 167 -10.63 -32.88 -4.84
CA VAL A 167 -9.61 -31.89 -4.45
C VAL A 167 -10.16 -30.48 -4.39
N VAL A 168 -9.45 -29.63 -3.67
CA VAL A 168 -9.79 -28.24 -3.38
C VAL A 168 -8.52 -27.40 -3.48
N SER A 169 -8.47 -26.43 -4.39
CA SER A 169 -7.31 -25.52 -4.53
C SER A 169 -7.63 -24.11 -4.04
N GLY A 170 -6.61 -23.37 -3.58
CA GLY A 170 -6.76 -21.98 -3.15
C GLY A 170 -5.46 -21.20 -3.22
N PHE A 171 -5.55 -19.88 -3.06
CA PHE A 171 -4.40 -18.98 -3.02
C PHE A 171 -3.95 -18.66 -1.59
N SER A 172 -2.70 -18.26 -1.46
CA SER A 172 -2.08 -17.83 -0.21
C SER A 172 -2.72 -16.54 0.30
N LEU A 173 -3.07 -16.50 1.59
CA LEU A 173 -3.73 -15.35 2.21
C LEU A 173 -2.76 -14.27 2.72
N LYS A 174 -1.47 -14.36 2.39
CA LYS A 174 -0.46 -13.33 2.71
C LYS A 174 -0.85 -11.94 2.17
N PRO A 175 -1.34 -11.77 0.92
CA PRO A 175 -1.83 -10.48 0.42
C PRO A 175 -3.17 -10.02 1.06
N CYS A 176 -3.77 -10.83 1.94
CA CYS A 176 -4.88 -10.44 2.81
C CYS A 176 -4.41 -9.95 4.20
N GLN A 177 -3.12 -10.08 4.52
CA GLN A 177 -2.48 -9.56 5.73
C GLN A 177 -3.14 -9.99 7.06
N LEU A 178 -3.80 -11.15 7.07
CA LEU A 178 -4.63 -11.64 8.19
C LEU A 178 -3.82 -12.16 9.40
N ALA A 179 -2.52 -12.37 9.24
CA ALA A 179 -1.63 -12.88 10.28
C ALA A 179 -0.27 -12.17 10.23
N GLN A 180 0.43 -12.13 11.36
CA GLN A 180 1.77 -11.54 11.50
C GLN A 180 2.79 -12.65 11.81
N THR A 181 3.19 -13.38 10.77
CA THR A 181 4.18 -14.47 10.85
C THR A 181 5.52 -14.01 10.29
N ASP A 182 6.59 -14.04 11.09
CA ASP A 182 7.96 -13.70 10.66
C ASP A 182 8.08 -12.35 9.91
N CYS A 183 7.27 -11.37 10.31
CA CYS A 183 7.29 -10.01 9.76
C CYS A 183 8.54 -9.25 10.25
N GLN A 184 9.52 -9.03 9.36
CA GLN A 184 10.72 -8.26 9.63
C GLN A 184 10.64 -6.89 8.93
N MET A 185 10.35 -5.84 9.72
CA MET A 185 10.19 -4.46 9.21
C MET A 185 11.54 -3.73 9.01
N ASP A 186 12.61 -4.25 9.62
CA ASP A 186 13.87 -3.56 9.81
C ASP A 186 14.68 -3.38 8.52
N LEU A 187 15.42 -2.27 8.48
CA LEU A 187 16.33 -1.92 7.38
C LEU A 187 17.78 -1.92 7.87
N PHE A 188 18.56 -2.85 7.35
CA PHE A 188 19.92 -3.15 7.77
C PHE A 188 20.90 -2.25 7.02
N GLN A 189 21.19 -1.09 7.62
CA GLN A 189 22.16 -0.13 7.08
C GLN A 189 23.58 -0.70 7.12
N HIS A 190 24.33 -0.52 6.04
CA HIS A 190 25.70 -1.01 5.86
C HIS A 190 25.86 -2.54 5.93
N PHE A 191 24.80 -3.28 5.57
CA PHE A 191 24.86 -4.72 5.34
C PHE A 191 24.31 -5.07 3.95
N ALA A 192 25.03 -5.92 3.22
CA ALA A 192 24.58 -6.57 1.99
C ALA A 192 24.16 -8.01 2.31
N PHE A 193 22.92 -8.35 1.99
CA PHE A 193 22.44 -9.73 1.94
C PHE A 193 22.90 -10.41 0.64
N SER A 194 23.13 -11.72 0.74
CA SER A 194 23.41 -12.62 -0.38
C SER A 194 22.31 -13.67 -0.53
N GLY A 195 22.06 -14.11 -1.77
CA GLY A 195 21.11 -15.17 -2.10
C GLY A 195 20.93 -15.33 -3.60
N ILE A 196 19.90 -16.06 -4.00
CA ILE A 196 19.52 -16.26 -5.41
C ILE A 196 18.83 -15.00 -5.92
N THR A 197 19.45 -14.27 -6.84
CA THR A 197 18.86 -13.09 -7.48
C THR A 197 17.60 -13.47 -8.28
N VAL A 198 16.46 -12.90 -7.88
CA VAL A 198 15.17 -13.03 -8.56
C VAL A 198 15.05 -11.98 -9.67
N ALA A 199 15.44 -10.73 -9.38
CA ALA A 199 15.41 -9.63 -10.32
C ALA A 199 16.37 -8.50 -9.91
N LYS A 200 16.80 -7.70 -10.89
CA LYS A 200 17.46 -6.40 -10.69
C LYS A 200 16.58 -5.31 -11.33
N VAL A 201 16.32 -4.24 -10.60
CA VAL A 201 15.67 -3.02 -11.09
C VAL A 201 16.38 -1.78 -10.54
N LEU A 202 16.05 -0.59 -11.07
CA LEU A 202 16.50 0.68 -10.48
C LEU A 202 15.36 1.32 -9.68
N THR A 203 15.68 1.88 -8.52
CA THR A 203 14.74 2.52 -7.60
C THR A 203 15.39 3.76 -6.98
N PRO A 204 14.71 4.91 -6.89
CA PRO A 204 15.32 6.11 -6.33
C PRO A 204 15.70 5.97 -4.85
N ASP A 205 15.00 5.09 -4.10
CA ASP A 205 15.31 4.82 -2.70
C ASP A 205 15.02 3.36 -2.27
N LYS A 206 15.46 3.06 -1.03
CA LYS A 206 15.27 1.80 -0.31
C LYS A 206 13.81 1.41 -0.03
N PHE A 207 12.89 2.36 0.06
CA PHE A 207 11.47 2.11 0.34
C PHE A 207 10.74 1.67 -0.92
N ILE A 208 11.03 2.29 -2.08
CA ILE A 208 10.61 1.77 -3.38
C ILE A 208 11.18 0.36 -3.58
N CYS A 209 12.47 0.14 -3.29
CA CYS A 209 13.06 -1.21 -3.38
C CYS A 209 12.33 -2.25 -2.51
N ARG A 210 11.99 -1.91 -1.26
CA ARG A 210 11.16 -2.75 -0.38
C ARG A 210 9.77 -3.01 -0.94
N THR A 211 9.12 -1.98 -1.50
CA THR A 211 7.76 -2.08 -2.05
C THR A 211 7.73 -2.95 -3.31
N VAL A 212 8.69 -2.76 -4.23
CA VAL A 212 8.82 -3.59 -5.43
C VAL A 212 9.15 -5.03 -5.05
N CYS A 213 10.03 -5.28 -4.07
CA CYS A 213 10.24 -6.62 -3.51
C CYS A 213 8.95 -7.22 -2.92
N THR A 214 8.21 -6.45 -2.12
CA THR A 214 6.98 -6.92 -1.44
C THR A 214 5.89 -7.39 -2.41
N TYR A 215 5.82 -6.79 -3.59
CA TYR A 215 4.87 -7.19 -4.65
C TYR A 215 5.51 -8.01 -5.79
N CYS A 216 6.81 -8.33 -5.73
CA CYS A 216 7.50 -9.18 -6.70
C CYS A 216 7.40 -10.66 -6.30
N PRO A 217 6.83 -11.53 -7.14
CA PRO A 217 6.84 -12.97 -6.88
C PRO A 217 8.27 -13.47 -6.64
N ASN A 218 8.44 -14.21 -5.55
CA ASN A 218 9.68 -14.81 -5.06
C ASN A 218 10.70 -13.86 -4.41
N CYS A 219 10.49 -12.54 -4.34
CA CYS A 219 11.37 -11.71 -3.51
C CYS A 219 11.04 -11.89 -2.01
N LEU A 220 11.98 -12.47 -1.26
CA LEU A 220 11.91 -12.58 0.20
C LEU A 220 12.65 -11.42 0.88
N PHE A 221 13.75 -10.98 0.29
CA PHE A 221 14.62 -9.94 0.81
C PHE A 221 15.39 -9.24 -0.31
N PHE A 222 15.94 -8.07 -0.02
CA PHE A 222 16.61 -7.22 -0.99
C PHE A 222 17.90 -6.60 -0.44
N THR A 223 18.76 -6.17 -1.36
CA THR A 223 19.89 -5.26 -1.09
C THR A 223 19.75 -4.04 -2.01
N PHE A 224 19.54 -2.86 -1.42
CA PHE A 224 19.54 -1.58 -2.11
C PHE A 224 20.94 -0.95 -2.07
N PHE A 225 21.42 -0.48 -3.22
CA PHE A 225 22.72 0.16 -3.38
C PHE A 225 22.54 1.68 -3.39
N SER A 226 22.88 2.30 -2.27
CA SER A 226 22.77 3.74 -2.07
C SER A 226 23.87 4.50 -2.82
N THR A 227 23.65 5.78 -3.02
CA THR A 227 24.68 6.74 -3.41
C THR A 227 25.78 6.82 -2.35
N GLU A 228 26.91 6.14 -2.54
CA GLU A 228 28.20 6.86 -2.66
C GLU A 228 29.42 6.01 -3.10
N ARG A 229 30.29 6.70 -3.85
CA ARG A 229 31.74 6.52 -4.07
C ARG A 229 32.33 5.37 -4.89
N GLU A 230 31.91 4.11 -4.78
CA GLU A 230 32.75 3.02 -5.37
C GLU A 230 32.42 2.61 -6.82
N ILE A 231 31.15 2.42 -7.20
CA ILE A 231 30.81 1.94 -8.56
C ILE A 231 29.55 2.64 -9.10
N LYS A 232 29.72 3.53 -10.09
CA LYS A 232 28.59 4.27 -10.73
C LYS A 232 27.49 3.35 -11.28
N SER A 233 27.84 2.20 -11.85
CA SER A 233 26.89 1.22 -12.42
C SER A 233 26.13 0.36 -11.40
N GLN A 234 26.33 0.60 -10.09
CA GLN A 234 25.54 -0.02 -9.01
C GLN A 234 24.62 0.97 -8.28
N ILE A 235 24.73 2.29 -8.53
CA ILE A 235 23.90 3.30 -7.86
C ILE A 235 22.41 3.08 -8.21
N TYR A 236 21.51 3.34 -7.25
CA TYR A 236 20.05 3.14 -7.34
C TYR A 236 19.63 1.68 -7.62
N THR A 237 20.56 0.71 -7.61
CA THR A 237 20.22 -0.69 -7.87
C THR A 237 19.47 -1.30 -6.70
N CYS A 238 18.30 -1.87 -6.98
CA CYS A 238 17.59 -2.78 -6.12
C CYS A 238 17.85 -4.23 -6.59
N LEU A 239 18.59 -5.01 -5.80
CA LEU A 239 18.71 -6.46 -6.01
C LEU A 239 17.64 -7.18 -5.17
N MET A 240 16.68 -7.80 -5.84
CA MET A 240 15.64 -8.63 -5.24
C MET A 240 16.07 -10.10 -5.23
N MET A 241 15.96 -10.77 -4.09
CA MET A 241 16.55 -12.09 -3.87
C MET A 241 15.63 -13.06 -3.11
N THR A 242 15.96 -14.35 -3.23
CA THR A 242 15.40 -15.47 -2.48
C THR A 242 16.50 -16.41 -1.99
N SER A 243 16.13 -17.47 -1.26
CA SER A 243 17.03 -18.50 -0.76
C SER A 243 16.26 -19.79 -0.47
N ARG A 244 16.95 -20.94 -0.50
CA ARG A 244 16.35 -22.23 -0.09
C ARG A 244 16.11 -22.34 1.42
N SER A 245 16.70 -21.43 2.20
CA SER A 245 16.65 -21.32 3.66
C SER A 245 15.64 -20.29 4.17
N GLU A 246 14.93 -19.61 3.27
CA GLU A 246 13.99 -18.51 3.56
C GLU A 246 14.64 -17.31 4.32
N LYS A 247 15.98 -17.26 4.32
CA LYS A 247 16.85 -16.29 5.01
C LYS A 247 18.13 -16.06 4.19
N PRO A 248 18.71 -14.85 4.18
CA PRO A 248 19.95 -14.54 3.46
C PRO A 248 21.04 -15.60 3.67
N GLU A 249 21.64 -16.06 2.57
CA GLU A 249 22.68 -17.10 2.58
C GLU A 249 23.97 -16.60 3.23
N ASN A 250 24.19 -15.27 3.18
CA ASN A 250 25.21 -14.57 3.94
C ASN A 250 24.74 -13.13 4.22
N ILE A 251 25.20 -12.54 5.33
CA ILE A 251 24.98 -11.13 5.69
C ILE A 251 26.37 -10.51 5.88
N THR A 252 26.78 -9.69 4.92
CA THR A 252 28.12 -9.10 4.89
C THR A 252 28.07 -7.62 5.25
N LYS A 253 28.95 -7.14 6.14
CA LYS A 253 29.10 -5.69 6.36
C LYS A 253 29.72 -5.07 5.12
N ARG A 254 29.05 -4.08 4.54
CA ARG A 254 29.51 -3.33 3.35
C ARG A 254 28.94 -1.92 3.44
N GLU A 255 29.74 -0.89 3.17
CA GLU A 255 29.27 0.48 3.28
C GLU A 255 28.36 0.85 2.09
N ASN A 256 27.57 1.92 2.25
CA ASN A 256 26.63 2.47 1.25
C ASN A 256 25.59 1.48 0.65
N VAL A 257 25.30 0.36 1.31
CA VAL A 257 24.16 -0.52 1.01
C VAL A 257 23.16 -0.54 2.16
N ILE A 258 21.90 -0.85 1.85
CA ILE A 258 20.83 -1.04 2.83
C ILE A 258 20.02 -2.28 2.43
N SER A 259 20.03 -3.32 3.27
CA SER A 259 19.23 -4.52 3.04
C SER A 259 17.94 -4.53 3.85
N GLY A 260 16.98 -5.37 3.47
CA GLY A 260 15.71 -5.51 4.18
C GLY A 260 14.86 -6.66 3.64
N PHE A 261 13.69 -6.86 4.22
CA PHE A 261 12.80 -7.98 3.92
C PHE A 261 11.51 -7.54 3.19
N SER A 262 10.87 -8.51 2.53
CA SER A 262 9.54 -8.39 1.93
C SER A 262 8.48 -8.28 3.03
N LEU A 263 7.59 -7.27 2.94
CA LEU A 263 6.54 -7.05 3.94
C LEU A 263 5.27 -7.88 3.68
N LEU A 264 5.32 -8.85 2.76
CA LEU A 264 4.14 -9.61 2.33
C LEU A 264 3.52 -10.46 3.47
N ASN A 265 4.30 -10.79 4.51
CA ASN A 265 3.83 -11.51 5.71
C ASN A 265 3.46 -10.59 6.89
N CYS A 266 3.44 -9.26 6.68
CA CYS A 266 3.15 -8.27 7.72
C CYS A 266 1.68 -7.83 7.73
N ARG A 267 1.11 -7.61 8.92
CA ARG A 267 -0.25 -7.06 9.15
C ARG A 267 -0.34 -5.54 8.83
N LYS A 268 0.57 -4.97 8.04
CA LYS A 268 0.61 -3.53 7.72
C LYS A 268 0.25 -3.28 6.26
N THR A 269 -0.84 -2.53 6.07
CA THR A 269 -1.31 -2.02 4.77
C THR A 269 -0.43 -0.87 4.26
N GLU A 270 0.82 -1.17 3.88
CA GLU A 270 1.55 -0.35 2.91
C GLU A 270 1.04 -0.74 1.51
N PRO A 271 0.30 0.12 0.78
CA PRO A 271 -0.19 -0.19 -0.56
C PRO A 271 0.97 -0.25 -1.59
N ALA A 272 0.69 -0.75 -2.79
CA ALA A 272 1.63 -0.82 -3.92
C ALA A 272 1.89 0.56 -4.57
N CYS A 273 2.15 1.57 -3.75
CA CYS A 273 2.04 2.99 -4.04
C CYS A 273 3.15 3.76 -3.32
N GLN A 274 3.64 4.83 -3.95
CA GLN A 274 4.42 5.87 -3.26
C GLN A 274 3.96 7.23 -3.78
N SER A 275 3.64 8.14 -2.86
CA SER A 275 3.25 9.52 -3.19
C SER A 275 4.45 10.44 -3.39
N GLN A 276 5.57 10.15 -2.72
CA GLN A 276 6.80 10.93 -2.74
C GLN A 276 7.32 11.20 -4.16
N THR A 277 7.68 12.45 -4.40
CA THR A 277 8.42 12.90 -5.58
C THR A 277 9.89 13.13 -5.25
N TYR A 278 10.74 13.05 -6.26
CA TYR A 278 12.20 13.06 -6.15
C TYR A 278 12.74 14.28 -6.90
N PRO A 279 13.04 15.40 -6.20
CA PRO A 279 13.78 16.51 -6.77
C PRO A 279 15.14 16.04 -7.29
N GLU A 280 15.63 16.68 -8.33
CA GLU A 280 16.98 16.50 -8.91
C GLU A 280 17.29 15.08 -9.45
N LEU A 281 16.35 14.13 -9.40
CA LEU A 281 16.50 12.80 -10.02
C LEU A 281 15.68 12.69 -11.31
N SER A 282 16.31 12.20 -12.37
CA SER A 282 15.72 11.99 -13.70
C SER A 282 15.49 10.51 -13.94
N PHE A 283 14.27 10.12 -14.32
CA PHE A 283 13.92 8.73 -14.60
C PHE A 283 13.91 8.52 -16.11
N HIS A 284 15.02 8.05 -16.69
CA HIS A 284 15.10 7.82 -18.14
C HIS A 284 14.43 6.49 -18.48
N VAL A 285 13.47 6.57 -19.39
CA VAL A 285 12.60 5.47 -19.86
C VAL A 285 12.07 5.84 -21.24
N THR A 286 11.33 4.93 -21.89
CA THR A 286 10.55 5.26 -23.09
C THR A 286 9.54 6.38 -22.78
N GLU A 287 9.56 7.44 -23.59
CA GLU A 287 8.64 8.57 -23.54
C GLU A 287 7.26 8.15 -24.10
N LEU A 288 6.19 8.57 -23.41
CA LEU A 288 4.80 8.32 -23.80
C LEU A 288 4.16 9.57 -24.42
N SER A 289 4.29 10.72 -23.75
CA SER A 289 3.96 12.05 -24.28
C SER A 289 4.66 13.15 -23.46
N VAL A 290 4.64 14.38 -23.97
CA VAL A 290 5.18 15.56 -23.29
C VAL A 290 4.12 16.65 -23.25
N GLU A 291 3.57 16.88 -22.07
CA GLU A 291 2.54 17.89 -21.83
C GLU A 291 3.12 19.14 -21.14
N TYR A 292 2.34 20.22 -21.09
CA TYR A 292 2.71 21.46 -20.39
C TYR A 292 1.78 21.72 -19.21
N VAL A 293 2.31 21.73 -18.00
CA VAL A 293 1.55 21.86 -16.74
C VAL A 293 2.25 22.80 -15.76
N SER A 294 1.48 23.32 -14.79
CA SER A 294 1.99 24.16 -13.71
C SER A 294 2.21 23.33 -12.44
N GLY A 295 3.48 23.03 -12.15
CA GLY A 295 3.90 22.29 -10.95
C GLY A 295 4.04 20.78 -11.15
N HIS A 296 5.00 20.17 -10.46
CA HIS A 296 5.26 18.73 -10.52
C HIS A 296 4.08 17.89 -9.99
N GLN A 297 3.30 18.41 -9.03
CA GLN A 297 2.06 17.76 -8.56
C GLN A 297 1.03 17.63 -9.69
N ALA A 298 0.86 18.64 -10.55
CA ALA A 298 -0.01 18.55 -11.72
C ALA A 298 0.50 17.51 -12.73
N CYS A 299 1.81 17.39 -12.89
CA CYS A 299 2.44 16.35 -13.70
C CYS A 299 2.21 14.93 -13.12
N GLN A 300 2.27 14.78 -11.80
CA GLN A 300 1.96 13.53 -11.11
C GLN A 300 0.48 13.13 -11.27
N GLN A 301 -0.45 14.07 -11.15
CA GLN A 301 -1.88 13.82 -11.38
C GLN A 301 -2.17 13.46 -12.85
N LEU A 302 -1.54 14.16 -13.78
CA LEU A 302 -1.61 13.86 -15.22
C LEU A 302 -1.07 12.44 -15.53
N CYS A 303 0.06 12.05 -14.95
CA CYS A 303 0.56 10.67 -15.04
C CYS A 303 -0.38 9.65 -14.36
N THR A 304 -1.09 10.06 -13.30
CA THR A 304 -2.05 9.22 -12.59
C THR A 304 -3.27 8.91 -13.46
N ILE A 305 -3.83 9.90 -14.17
CA ILE A 305 -4.97 9.68 -15.10
C ILE A 305 -4.55 9.06 -16.45
N SER A 306 -3.33 9.32 -16.93
CA SER A 306 -2.83 8.77 -18.21
C SER A 306 -2.53 7.27 -18.09
N LEU A 307 -3.45 6.42 -18.56
CA LEU A 307 -3.50 4.96 -18.32
C LEU A 307 -2.18 4.19 -18.53
N ARG A 308 -1.31 4.65 -19.43
CA ARG A 308 -0.01 4.01 -19.73
C ARG A 308 1.16 4.60 -18.95
N CYS A 309 1.03 5.81 -18.42
CA CYS A 309 2.05 6.44 -17.61
C CYS A 309 2.23 5.67 -16.28
N GLN A 310 3.47 5.32 -15.98
CA GLN A 310 3.90 4.64 -14.76
C GLN A 310 4.75 5.57 -13.88
N ASN A 311 5.58 6.39 -14.51
CA ASN A 311 6.43 7.39 -13.89
C ASN A 311 6.52 8.65 -14.77
N PHE A 312 6.94 9.76 -14.17
CA PHE A 312 7.04 11.05 -14.84
C PHE A 312 8.32 11.79 -14.45
N THR A 313 8.72 12.73 -15.30
CA THR A 313 9.74 13.74 -14.99
C THR A 313 9.22 15.12 -15.38
N TYR A 314 9.16 16.03 -14.41
CA TYR A 314 8.78 17.42 -14.59
C TYR A 314 10.04 18.29 -14.67
N VAL A 315 10.16 19.10 -15.72
CA VAL A 315 11.32 19.96 -16.00
C VAL A 315 10.90 21.41 -15.88
N PHE A 316 11.53 22.16 -14.97
CA PHE A 316 11.26 23.58 -14.79
C PHE A 316 11.73 24.37 -16.02
N SER A 317 10.96 25.38 -16.42
CA SER A 317 11.26 26.22 -17.58
C SER A 317 11.06 27.69 -17.25
N LYS A 318 12.09 28.50 -17.51
CA LYS A 318 12.09 29.95 -17.25
C LYS A 318 11.09 30.70 -18.14
N MET A 319 10.65 30.10 -19.26
CA MET A 319 9.64 30.65 -20.18
C MET A 319 8.20 30.19 -19.88
N HIS A 320 7.83 30.13 -18.59
CA HIS A 320 6.46 30.01 -18.05
C HIS A 320 5.68 28.70 -18.34
N LYS A 321 6.03 27.92 -19.38
CA LYS A 321 5.49 26.58 -19.61
C LYS A 321 6.54 25.51 -19.33
N CYS A 322 6.45 24.91 -18.14
CA CYS A 322 7.27 23.77 -17.73
C CYS A 322 6.79 22.49 -18.40
N LYS A 323 7.70 21.54 -18.65
CA LYS A 323 7.39 20.29 -19.36
C LYS A 323 7.12 19.15 -18.39
N CYS A 324 6.09 18.38 -18.67
CA CYS A 324 5.77 17.12 -18.00
C CYS A 324 5.99 15.96 -18.97
N TYR A 325 7.07 15.21 -18.75
CA TYR A 325 7.38 14.01 -19.51
C TYR A 325 6.66 12.81 -18.87
N LEU A 326 5.69 12.23 -19.58
CA LEU A 326 5.03 10.99 -19.17
C LEU A 326 5.83 9.80 -19.70
N ARG A 327 6.11 8.79 -18.86
CA ARG A 327 7.06 7.71 -19.16
C ARG A 327 6.53 6.33 -18.73
N MET A 328 6.99 5.29 -19.43
CA MET A 328 6.55 3.89 -19.24
C MET A 328 7.70 2.91 -19.54
N SER A 329 7.92 1.92 -18.67
CA SER A 329 8.90 0.85 -18.85
C SER A 329 8.24 -0.53 -18.96
N GLY A 330 9.06 -1.55 -19.25
CA GLY A 330 8.63 -2.95 -19.25
C GLY A 330 8.13 -3.47 -17.90
N ASN A 331 8.67 -2.95 -16.78
CA ASN A 331 8.50 -3.50 -15.44
C ASN A 331 7.93 -2.50 -14.40
N GLY A 332 7.69 -1.23 -14.76
CA GLY A 332 7.23 -0.17 -13.86
C GLY A 332 8.36 0.69 -13.24
N SER A 333 9.60 0.20 -13.25
CA SER A 333 10.79 0.89 -12.75
C SER A 333 11.52 1.64 -13.87
N PRO A 334 12.29 2.71 -13.60
CA PRO A 334 13.12 3.37 -14.61
C PRO A 334 14.22 2.47 -15.19
N ASP A 335 14.61 2.72 -16.44
CA ASP A 335 15.71 2.00 -17.10
C ASP A 335 17.09 2.59 -16.73
N ASN A 336 17.14 3.89 -16.44
CA ASN A 336 18.29 4.60 -15.87
C ASN A 336 17.80 5.70 -14.90
N ILE A 337 18.60 6.03 -13.87
CA ILE A 337 18.33 7.13 -12.93
C ILE A 337 19.58 8.00 -12.80
N GLU A 338 19.50 9.24 -13.27
CA GLU A 338 20.59 10.23 -13.20
C GLU A 338 20.21 11.43 -12.33
N THR A 339 21.22 12.22 -11.94
CA THR A 339 21.01 13.48 -11.20
C THR A 339 21.09 14.65 -12.17
N GLU A 340 19.99 15.39 -12.34
CA GLU A 340 19.90 16.59 -13.17
C GLU A 340 19.36 17.77 -12.34
N ASN A 341 19.82 18.99 -12.60
CA ASN A 341 19.31 20.18 -11.93
C ASN A 341 17.99 20.65 -12.57
N GLU A 342 17.18 21.44 -11.84
CA GLU A 342 15.93 22.03 -12.33
C GLU A 342 14.87 20.99 -12.80
N ILE A 343 14.82 19.81 -12.17
CA ILE A 343 13.78 18.77 -12.41
C ILE A 343 13.20 18.16 -11.12
N VAL A 344 12.05 17.48 -11.26
CA VAL A 344 11.43 16.59 -10.25
C VAL A 344 10.82 15.36 -10.93
N SER A 345 11.19 14.15 -10.53
CA SER A 345 10.53 12.91 -11.00
C SER A 345 9.63 12.26 -9.96
N GLY A 346 8.80 11.30 -10.37
CA GLY A 346 7.96 10.53 -9.46
C GLY A 346 7.15 9.43 -10.14
N TYR A 347 6.29 8.77 -9.37
CA TYR A 347 5.46 7.66 -9.84
C TYR A 347 3.98 8.07 -9.96
N SER A 348 3.27 7.33 -10.80
CA SER A 348 1.81 7.38 -10.94
C SER A 348 1.12 6.94 -9.64
N LEU A 349 0.19 7.73 -9.12
CA LEU A 349 -0.54 7.45 -7.88
C LEU A 349 -1.65 6.40 -8.07
N ARG A 350 -1.69 5.72 -9.21
CA ARG A 350 -2.84 4.90 -9.63
C ARG A 350 -3.07 3.64 -8.80
N LEU A 351 -2.02 3.14 -8.15
CA LEU A 351 -2.12 2.02 -7.19
C LEU A 351 -2.32 2.48 -5.74
N CYS A 352 -2.46 3.79 -5.51
CA CYS A 352 -2.77 4.35 -4.20
C CYS A 352 -4.28 4.29 -3.94
N GLN A 353 -4.69 3.56 -2.90
CA GLN A 353 -6.05 3.65 -2.37
C GLN A 353 -6.26 5.09 -1.87
N THR A 354 -7.05 5.87 -2.61
CA THR A 354 -7.16 7.32 -2.40
C THR A 354 -8.60 7.74 -2.12
N SER A 355 -8.87 8.02 -0.85
CA SER A 355 -9.83 9.08 -0.50
C SER A 355 -9.27 10.41 -1.02
N LYS A 356 -10.08 11.19 -1.74
CA LYS A 356 -9.79 12.60 -2.07
C LYS A 356 -9.64 13.39 -0.75
N SER A 357 -8.93 14.52 -0.63
CA SER A 357 -8.70 15.61 -1.58
C SER A 357 -7.40 16.40 -1.22
N PRO A 358 -7.04 17.54 -1.86
CA PRO A 358 -5.76 18.23 -1.66
C PRO A 358 -5.83 19.53 -0.83
N GLY A 359 -4.67 20.00 -0.32
CA GLY A 359 -4.47 21.36 0.18
C GLY A 359 -3.33 21.49 1.19
N GLU A 360 -2.38 22.41 0.97
CA GLU A 360 -1.24 22.68 1.87
C GLU A 360 -0.82 24.16 1.79
N TYR A 361 -0.90 24.88 2.92
CA TYR A 361 -0.22 26.16 3.19
C TYR A 361 0.00 26.32 4.71
N PRO A 362 1.02 27.06 5.19
CA PRO A 362 1.56 26.90 6.55
C PRO A 362 1.16 27.98 7.56
N ILE A 363 1.18 27.63 8.87
CA ILE A 363 1.72 28.36 10.05
C ILE A 363 1.36 27.59 11.35
N GLN A 364 2.14 27.76 12.43
CA GLN A 364 2.31 26.79 13.53
C GLN A 364 1.59 27.10 14.85
N VAL A 365 1.51 26.07 15.72
CA VAL A 365 1.41 26.21 17.19
C VAL A 365 2.59 25.49 17.87
N VAL A 366 2.75 25.63 19.20
CA VAL A 366 4.05 25.56 19.89
C VAL A 366 4.63 24.15 20.05
N GLY A 367 5.80 23.92 19.45
CA GLY A 367 6.69 22.79 19.80
C GLY A 367 6.41 21.47 19.08
N GLY A 368 5.30 21.36 18.36
CA GLY A 368 5.01 20.29 17.41
C GLY A 368 5.21 20.73 15.95
N SER A 369 4.53 20.07 15.03
CA SER A 369 4.33 20.55 13.66
C SER A 369 2.91 20.25 13.18
N ASN A 370 2.44 20.97 12.16
CA ASN A 370 1.11 20.77 11.59
C ASN A 370 0.99 19.38 10.96
N SER A 371 -0.20 18.79 11.02
CA SER A 371 -0.53 17.60 10.24
C SER A 371 -1.00 17.96 8.83
N SER A 372 -0.59 17.20 7.82
CA SER A 372 -1.10 17.36 6.44
C SER A 372 -2.49 16.72 6.30
N LEU A 373 -3.30 17.20 5.35
CA LEU A 373 -4.60 16.61 5.05
C LEU A 373 -4.43 15.13 4.63
N GLY A 374 -5.05 14.22 5.36
CA GLY A 374 -4.92 12.77 5.14
C GLY A 374 -3.63 12.13 5.68
N GLU A 375 -2.82 12.84 6.49
CA GLU A 375 -1.65 12.23 7.17
C GLU A 375 -2.07 11.26 8.29
N TRP A 376 -3.15 11.60 9.01
CA TRP A 376 -3.74 10.78 10.07
C TRP A 376 -5.21 10.48 9.74
N PRO A 377 -5.50 9.72 8.66
CA PRO A 377 -6.86 9.57 8.13
C PRO A 377 -7.80 8.77 9.05
N TRP A 378 -7.27 8.11 10.07
CA TRP A 378 -8.05 7.52 11.16
C TRP A 378 -8.48 8.53 12.23
N GLN A 379 -7.83 9.70 12.33
CA GLN A 379 -8.11 10.67 13.39
C GLN A 379 -9.50 11.30 13.21
N VAL A 380 -10.31 11.24 14.27
CA VAL A 380 -11.61 11.92 14.35
C VAL A 380 -11.71 12.85 15.56
N SER A 381 -12.64 13.78 15.48
CA SER A 381 -13.10 14.67 16.55
C SER A 381 -14.48 14.22 17.02
N LEU A 382 -14.66 14.00 18.31
CA LEU A 382 -15.93 13.67 18.95
C LEU A 382 -16.52 14.95 19.56
N HIS A 383 -17.76 15.25 19.18
CA HIS A 383 -18.52 16.41 19.65
C HIS A 383 -19.76 15.96 20.42
N ILE A 384 -20.14 16.69 21.47
CA ILE A 384 -21.44 16.53 22.11
C ILE A 384 -22.38 17.67 21.68
N MET A 385 -23.63 17.32 21.38
CA MET A 385 -24.68 18.29 21.04
C MET A 385 -25.49 18.66 22.28
N LEU A 386 -25.04 19.71 22.96
CA LEU A 386 -25.87 20.58 23.80
C LEU A 386 -26.16 21.87 22.97
N PRO A 387 -26.73 22.99 23.49
CA PRO A 387 -27.22 24.07 22.60
C PRO A 387 -26.11 24.87 21.88
N VAL A 388 -24.84 24.52 22.10
CA VAL A 388 -23.70 24.80 21.22
C VAL A 388 -22.96 23.47 20.99
N GLN A 389 -22.58 23.18 19.75
CA GLN A 389 -21.75 22.01 19.43
C GLN A 389 -20.29 22.29 19.85
N ILE A 390 -19.75 21.45 20.73
CA ILE A 390 -18.41 21.63 21.32
C ILE A 390 -17.58 20.35 21.08
N HIS A 391 -16.31 20.51 20.71
CA HIS A 391 -15.34 19.41 20.66
C HIS A 391 -15.03 18.93 22.09
N GLN A 392 -15.06 17.61 22.31
CA GLN A 392 -14.88 17.04 23.65
C GLN A 392 -13.70 16.06 23.75
N CYS A 393 -13.49 15.23 22.73
CA CYS A 393 -12.43 14.23 22.69
C CYS A 393 -11.98 13.97 21.24
N GLY A 394 -10.80 13.37 21.08
CA GLY A 394 -10.40 12.69 19.84
C GLY A 394 -10.82 11.22 19.80
N GLY A 395 -10.64 10.59 18.65
CA GLY A 395 -10.76 9.15 18.47
C GLY A 395 -10.03 8.66 17.22
N SER A 396 -10.02 7.35 17.00
CA SER A 396 -9.41 6.68 15.86
C SER A 396 -10.41 5.74 15.19
N ILE A 397 -10.71 5.96 13.91
CA ILE A 397 -11.45 5.04 13.05
C ILE A 397 -10.69 3.71 12.98
N ILE A 398 -11.35 2.60 13.33
CA ILE A 398 -10.81 1.23 13.25
C ILE A 398 -11.55 0.35 12.24
N SER A 399 -12.78 0.71 11.86
CA SER A 399 -13.46 0.18 10.68
C SER A 399 -14.34 1.26 10.02
N ASP A 400 -15.00 0.91 8.93
CA ASP A 400 -16.12 1.64 8.31
C ASP A 400 -17.27 2.05 9.26
N GLN A 401 -17.48 1.33 10.38
CA GLN A 401 -18.52 1.61 11.37
C GLN A 401 -17.97 1.92 12.77
N TRP A 402 -16.75 1.49 13.09
CA TRP A 402 -16.21 1.51 14.46
C TRP A 402 -15.14 2.60 14.69
N ILE A 403 -15.30 3.36 15.77
CA ILE A 403 -14.34 4.37 16.28
C ILE A 403 -13.88 3.96 17.68
N LEU A 404 -12.57 3.89 17.87
CA LEU A 404 -11.92 3.69 19.18
C LEU A 404 -11.59 5.04 19.82
N THR A 405 -11.92 5.23 21.10
CA THR A 405 -11.59 6.45 21.88
C THR A 405 -11.24 6.08 23.33
N SER A 406 -10.91 7.05 24.18
CA SER A 406 -10.63 6.79 25.59
C SER A 406 -11.91 6.71 26.41
N GLN A 407 -11.93 5.76 27.35
CA GLN A 407 -13.06 5.55 28.25
C GLN A 407 -13.52 6.82 29.02
N PRO A 408 -12.64 7.76 29.46
CA PRO A 408 -13.09 9.01 30.10
C PRO A 408 -14.01 9.90 29.24
N CYS A 409 -14.13 9.64 27.94
CA CYS A 409 -15.08 10.30 27.04
C CYS A 409 -16.50 9.70 27.09
N LEU A 410 -16.72 8.64 27.90
CA LEU A 410 -17.94 7.85 28.03
C LEU A 410 -18.25 7.54 29.52
N PRO A 411 -19.50 7.23 29.90
CA PRO A 411 -19.81 6.69 31.24
C PRO A 411 -19.19 5.30 31.47
N SER A 412 -18.97 4.92 32.73
CA SER A 412 -17.86 4.06 33.16
C SER A 412 -18.17 2.59 33.51
N GLN A 413 -17.27 1.66 33.13
CA GLN A 413 -16.76 0.56 33.99
C GLN A 413 -15.40 -0.01 33.47
N GLU A 414 -14.72 -0.93 34.18
CA GLU A 414 -13.24 -0.90 34.36
C GLU A 414 -12.35 -2.01 33.68
N GLU A 415 -11.07 -1.64 33.44
CA GLU A 415 -9.80 -2.43 33.56
C GLU A 415 -9.15 -3.33 32.43
N ILE A 416 -7.80 -3.52 32.55
CA ILE A 416 -6.89 -4.61 32.01
C ILE A 416 -6.49 -4.60 30.50
N ASN A 417 -5.22 -4.66 29.98
CA ASN A 417 -3.81 -4.76 30.48
C ASN A 417 -2.73 -4.53 29.34
N MET A 418 -1.43 -4.26 29.67
CA MET A 418 -0.16 -4.64 28.95
C MET A 418 0.41 -3.85 27.69
N GLU A 419 1.66 -4.13 27.23
CA GLU A 419 2.59 -3.19 26.52
C GLU A 419 3.07 -3.48 25.04
N TYR A 420 3.52 -2.42 24.31
CA TYR A 420 4.38 -2.33 23.07
C TYR A 420 5.17 -0.97 23.03
N THR A 421 6.13 -0.74 22.10
CA THR A 421 7.34 0.11 22.34
C THR A 421 7.57 1.48 21.64
N GLU A 422 6.90 1.94 20.58
CA GLU A 422 7.13 3.29 19.99
C GLU A 422 5.86 3.93 19.39
N TYR A 423 5.66 5.26 19.57
CA TYR A 423 4.43 5.97 19.15
C TYR A 423 4.64 7.46 18.81
N TRP A 424 3.65 8.05 18.13
CA TRP A 424 3.41 9.49 17.97
C TRP A 424 2.11 9.89 18.69
N VAL A 425 1.95 11.17 19.03
CA VAL A 425 0.70 11.75 19.57
C VAL A 425 0.21 12.85 18.63
N THR A 426 -1.10 12.92 18.41
CA THR A 426 -1.82 13.93 17.62
C THR A 426 -2.94 14.57 18.47
N GLY A 427 -3.54 15.67 18.01
CA GLY A 427 -4.76 16.18 18.64
C GLY A 427 -5.05 17.68 18.42
N TRP A 428 -6.09 18.17 19.10
CA TRP A 428 -6.64 19.53 19.05
C TRP A 428 -6.69 20.20 20.44
N GLY A 429 -6.03 19.61 21.43
CA GLY A 429 -6.08 20.01 22.84
C GLY A 429 -5.51 21.39 23.13
N TYR A 430 -5.79 21.88 24.35
CA TYR A 430 -5.52 23.25 24.76
C TYR A 430 -4.02 23.59 24.70
N ILE A 431 -3.66 24.61 23.91
CA ILE A 431 -2.33 25.23 23.96
C ILE A 431 -2.46 26.61 24.61
N LYS A 432 -2.13 26.67 25.91
CA LYS A 432 -2.28 27.88 26.76
C LYS A 432 -3.70 28.48 26.69
N GLU A 433 -4.67 27.70 27.16
CA GLU A 433 -6.04 28.16 27.45
C GLU A 433 -6.90 28.54 26.22
N ARG A 434 -6.48 28.13 25.01
CA ARG A 434 -7.36 28.10 23.81
C ARG A 434 -7.37 26.73 23.12
N VAL A 435 -8.51 26.40 22.52
CA VAL A 435 -8.70 25.28 21.57
C VAL A 435 -8.31 25.77 20.17
N GLU A 436 -7.75 24.89 19.34
CA GLU A 436 -7.27 25.18 17.99
C GLU A 436 -8.07 24.43 16.91
N ASP A 437 -8.20 25.00 15.72
CA ASP A 437 -8.99 24.42 14.62
C ASP A 437 -8.24 23.31 13.84
N MET A 438 -6.90 23.25 13.93
CA MET A 438 -6.07 22.35 13.12
C MET A 438 -5.27 21.32 13.94
N LEU A 439 -5.25 20.08 13.43
CA LEU A 439 -4.65 18.91 14.08
C LEU A 439 -3.12 19.02 14.22
N GLN A 440 -2.65 19.07 15.46
CA GLN A 440 -1.23 19.08 15.82
C GLN A 440 -0.66 17.65 15.87
N LYS A 441 0.67 17.51 15.71
CA LYS A 441 1.41 16.26 16.00
C LYS A 441 2.70 16.51 16.77
N VAL A 442 3.05 15.57 17.66
CA VAL A 442 4.27 15.62 18.47
C VAL A 442 4.86 14.22 18.67
N LYS A 443 6.18 14.09 18.54
CA LYS A 443 6.93 12.91 18.96
C LYS A 443 7.36 13.08 20.41
N ILE A 444 6.98 12.14 21.28
CA ILE A 444 7.27 12.18 22.72
C ILE A 444 8.01 10.89 23.13
N PRO A 445 9.17 10.97 23.81
CA PRO A 445 9.86 9.79 24.32
C PRO A 445 9.06 9.09 25.42
N ILE A 446 9.20 7.76 25.49
CA ILE A 446 8.65 6.94 26.58
C ILE A 446 9.59 7.05 27.79
N ILE A 447 9.01 7.18 28.97
CA ILE A 447 9.69 7.09 30.27
C ILE A 447 9.37 5.70 30.86
N PRO A 448 10.35 5.00 31.47
CA PRO A 448 10.08 3.75 32.16
C PRO A 448 9.06 3.93 33.29
N ASN A 449 8.12 3.01 33.43
CA ASN A 449 7.05 3.16 34.43
C ASN A 449 7.57 3.21 35.88
N THR A 450 8.77 2.69 36.15
CA THR A 450 9.48 2.85 37.44
C THR A 450 9.94 4.29 37.70
N GLU A 451 10.35 5.01 36.65
CA GLU A 451 10.78 6.42 36.72
C GLU A 451 9.55 7.35 36.84
N CYS A 452 8.44 7.02 36.18
CA CYS A 452 7.16 7.71 36.39
C CYS A 452 6.56 7.44 37.78
N GLN A 453 6.64 6.20 38.30
CA GLN A 453 6.15 5.86 39.64
C GLN A 453 6.87 6.65 40.75
N SER A 454 8.12 7.09 40.52
CA SER A 454 8.85 7.97 41.44
C SER A 454 8.42 9.45 41.37
N GLN A 455 7.72 9.85 40.31
CA GLN A 455 7.20 11.22 40.08
C GLN A 455 5.74 11.38 40.55
N TYR A 456 4.95 10.29 40.59
CA TYR A 456 3.60 10.25 41.17
C TYR A 456 3.53 9.24 42.34
N PRO A 457 3.95 9.59 43.57
CA PRO A 457 3.95 8.65 44.69
C PRO A 457 2.55 8.23 45.15
N ASP A 458 1.55 9.10 45.01
CA ASP A 458 0.17 8.86 45.46
C ASP A 458 -0.70 8.12 44.42
N HIS A 459 -0.17 7.84 43.22
CA HIS A 459 -0.87 7.13 42.15
C HIS A 459 -0.11 5.87 41.72
N ARG A 460 -0.83 4.74 41.59
CA ARG A 460 -0.24 3.46 41.18
C ARG A 460 -0.10 3.37 39.66
N ILE A 461 1.13 3.50 39.16
CA ILE A 461 1.47 3.26 37.76
C ILE A 461 1.54 1.74 37.50
N THR A 462 1.09 1.29 36.33
CA THR A 462 1.04 -0.13 35.96
C THR A 462 1.62 -0.40 34.56
N ASP A 463 1.95 -1.66 34.26
CA ASP A 463 2.40 -2.18 32.94
C ASP A 463 1.41 -1.95 31.78
N LYS A 464 0.20 -1.52 32.12
CA LYS A 464 -0.93 -1.20 31.23
C LYS A 464 -0.90 0.25 30.74
N MET A 465 -0.16 1.10 31.48
CA MET A 465 0.02 2.52 31.23
C MET A 465 1.35 2.71 30.49
N ALA A 466 1.37 3.55 29.46
CA ALA A 466 2.61 4.08 28.88
C ALA A 466 2.82 5.50 29.41
N THR A 467 4.01 5.80 29.92
CA THR A 467 4.32 7.11 30.53
C THR A 467 5.32 7.87 29.67
N ARG A 468 5.19 9.20 29.57
CA ARG A 468 5.95 10.03 28.61
C ARG A 468 6.26 11.41 29.17
N GLY A 469 7.41 11.99 28.81
CA GLY A 469 7.80 13.30 29.33
C GLY A 469 8.62 14.17 28.37
N GLY A 470 8.91 15.40 28.82
CA GLY A 470 9.63 16.43 28.04
C GLY A 470 8.77 17.16 27.00
N LYS A 471 7.74 16.49 26.48
CA LYS A 471 6.57 17.04 25.77
C LYS A 471 5.34 16.20 26.17
N ASP A 472 4.13 16.69 25.91
CA ASP A 472 2.93 16.12 26.51
C ASP A 472 1.67 16.34 25.64
N ALA A 473 0.62 15.60 25.95
CA ALA A 473 -0.74 15.91 25.52
C ALA A 473 -1.41 16.89 26.51
N CYS A 474 -2.53 17.50 26.14
CA CYS A 474 -3.28 18.37 27.04
C CYS A 474 -4.79 18.06 27.03
N GLN A 475 -5.55 18.78 27.84
CA GLN A 475 -7.01 18.62 27.90
C GLN A 475 -7.61 18.85 26.49
N GLY A 476 -8.53 17.99 26.05
CA GLY A 476 -9.00 17.90 24.66
C GLY A 476 -8.31 16.81 23.82
N ASP A 477 -7.05 16.46 24.08
CA ASP A 477 -6.35 15.33 23.41
C ASP A 477 -6.77 13.95 23.98
N SER A 478 -7.80 13.92 24.82
CA SER A 478 -8.39 12.70 25.38
C SER A 478 -8.89 11.80 24.25
N GLY A 479 -8.45 10.54 24.24
CA GLY A 479 -8.80 9.56 23.20
C GLY A 479 -7.79 9.44 22.05
N VAL A 480 -6.90 10.41 21.85
CA VAL A 480 -5.88 10.30 20.79
C VAL A 480 -4.71 9.44 21.25
N GLY A 481 -4.48 8.31 20.59
CA GLY A 481 -3.56 7.28 21.09
C GLY A 481 -3.92 6.76 22.50
N ILE A 482 -5.16 6.99 22.93
CA ILE A 482 -5.70 6.81 24.28
C ILE A 482 -4.87 7.49 25.39
N THR A 483 -4.67 8.81 25.27
CA THR A 483 -4.39 9.69 26.43
C THR A 483 -5.36 9.38 27.58
N SER A 484 -4.84 9.20 28.80
CA SER A 484 -5.63 8.83 29.99
C SER A 484 -5.70 9.96 31.02
N TRP A 485 -4.56 10.40 31.58
CA TRP A 485 -4.49 11.52 32.54
C TRP A 485 -3.05 12.07 32.69
N GLY A 486 -2.91 13.21 33.38
CA GLY A 486 -1.64 13.85 33.74
C GLY A 486 -1.88 15.09 34.60
N GLU A 487 -0.91 15.52 35.41
CA GLU A 487 -1.04 16.73 36.24
C GLU A 487 -0.66 18.01 35.49
N GLY A 488 -1.66 18.63 34.86
CA GLY A 488 -1.42 19.75 33.94
C GLY A 488 -0.92 19.25 32.59
N CYS A 489 -0.13 20.07 31.89
CA CYS A 489 0.37 19.74 30.55
C CYS A 489 1.85 20.16 30.43
N GLY A 490 2.75 19.21 30.15
CA GLY A 490 4.14 19.48 29.74
C GLY A 490 5.04 20.07 30.83
N ARG A 491 4.76 19.80 32.11
CA ARG A 491 5.56 20.32 33.23
C ARG A 491 6.85 19.51 33.44
N PRO A 492 7.98 20.15 33.81
CA PRO A 492 9.18 19.43 34.21
C PRO A 492 8.91 18.53 35.43
N GLY A 493 9.17 17.22 35.30
CA GLY A 493 8.97 16.26 36.38
C GLY A 493 7.52 15.75 36.56
N GLN A 494 6.60 16.05 35.65
CA GLN A 494 5.25 15.48 35.64
C GLN A 494 4.94 14.88 34.25
N PRO A 495 5.11 13.56 34.06
CA PRO A 495 4.87 12.90 32.78
C PRO A 495 3.38 12.62 32.52
N GLY A 496 2.98 12.60 31.25
CA GLY A 496 1.63 12.20 30.81
C GLY A 496 1.45 10.68 30.80
N VAL A 497 0.23 10.21 31.11
CA VAL A 497 -0.12 8.78 31.26
C VAL A 497 -1.15 8.36 30.21
N TYR A 498 -0.84 7.31 29.45
CA TYR A 498 -1.59 6.83 28.29
C TYR A 498 -1.97 5.35 28.44
N THR A 499 -3.10 4.91 27.90
CA THR A 499 -3.51 3.48 27.88
C THR A 499 -2.88 2.78 26.68
N ASN A 500 -2.31 1.59 26.86
CA ASN A 500 -1.70 0.88 25.73
C ASN A 500 -2.74 0.03 24.95
N VAL A 501 -3.07 0.49 23.74
CA VAL A 501 -4.09 -0.09 22.85
C VAL A 501 -3.82 -1.55 22.46
N ALA A 502 -2.56 -1.95 22.33
CA ALA A 502 -2.14 -3.11 21.51
C ALA A 502 -2.37 -4.49 22.16
N LYS A 503 -3.32 -4.57 23.10
CA LYS A 503 -3.63 -5.74 23.95
C LYS A 503 -5.12 -5.91 24.20
N PHE A 504 -5.86 -4.80 24.25
CA PHE A 504 -7.31 -4.77 24.06
C PHE A 504 -7.71 -5.30 22.67
N VAL A 505 -6.77 -5.52 21.75
CA VAL A 505 -6.96 -6.10 20.41
C VAL A 505 -7.78 -7.40 20.42
N GLY A 506 -7.69 -8.23 21.46
CA GLY A 506 -8.55 -9.42 21.60
C GLY A 506 -10.02 -9.04 21.77
N TRP A 507 -10.31 -8.22 22.80
CA TRP A 507 -11.64 -7.69 23.09
C TRP A 507 -12.22 -6.84 21.95
N ILE A 508 -11.40 -6.00 21.29
CA ILE A 508 -11.81 -5.22 20.12
C ILE A 508 -12.30 -6.17 19.01
N LEU A 509 -11.54 -7.22 18.69
CA LEU A 509 -11.95 -8.19 17.66
C LEU A 509 -13.21 -8.95 18.05
N GLU A 510 -13.35 -9.32 19.32
CA GLU A 510 -14.54 -10.00 19.86
C GLU A 510 -15.80 -9.12 19.72
N GLN A 511 -15.72 -7.84 20.07
CA GLN A 511 -16.84 -6.90 19.98
C GLN A 511 -17.15 -6.41 18.55
N THR A 512 -16.20 -6.46 17.61
CA THR A 512 -16.43 -6.03 16.21
C THR A 512 -16.72 -7.19 15.24
N LEU A 513 -17.12 -8.37 15.73
CA LEU A 513 -17.40 -9.56 14.92
C LEU A 513 -18.78 -10.21 15.19
N GLU A 514 -19.64 -9.59 16.00
CA GLU A 514 -21.02 -10.04 16.24
C GLU A 514 -22.10 -9.37 15.35
N ASP A 515 -21.70 -8.41 14.49
CA ASP A 515 -22.51 -7.77 13.43
C ASP A 515 -22.09 -8.26 12.01
#